data_AF-A0A077YYM8-F1
#
_entry.id   AF-A0A077YYM8-F1
#
_cell.length_a   1.000
_cell.length_b   1.000
_cell.length_c   1.000
_cell.angle_alpha   90.00
_cell.angle_beta   90.00
_cell.angle_gamma   90.00
#
_symmetry.space_group_name_H-M   'P 1'
#
loop_
_entity.id
_entity.type
_entity.pdbx_description
1 polymer ?
#
loop_
_entity_poly.entity_id
_entity_poly.type
_entity_poly.pdbx_seq_one_letter_code
_entity_poly.pdbx_strand_id
1 'polypeptide(L)'
;MGHPTGRSAASKKLTKEEEILLQDFSRNVSTRSSALFYGNAFVISTAPLWLFWRVHGQDVNNSLLVWLVMTVLSTWLMAFAYRNLKFILKHSIAQKREEGVTRELMRLYADDKKINKKERDERILWKKNEVADYEATMLSIFFNNALFIFALLFCSFFFFSGLSGNFNYIMSIGGASGIVALLSTGNK
;
A
#
# COMPACT_ATOMS: atom_id res chain seq x y z
N MET A 1 -36.28 34.90 20.84
CA MET A 1 -35.50 33.64 20.80
C MET A 1 -35.49 33.14 19.36
N GLY A 2 -34.35 33.19 18.69
CA GLY A 2 -34.19 32.64 17.34
C GLY A 2 -32.86 31.91 17.27
N HIS A 3 -32.84 30.66 17.72
CA HIS A 3 -31.70 29.76 17.55
C HIS A 3 -31.61 29.35 16.07
N PRO A 4 -30.41 29.24 15.48
CA PRO A 4 -30.26 29.11 14.04
C PRO A 4 -30.60 27.68 13.60
N THR A 5 -31.53 27.58 12.65
CA THR A 5 -31.81 26.36 11.90
C THR A 5 -30.53 25.92 11.19
N GLY A 6 -29.92 24.85 11.71
CA GLY A 6 -28.84 24.14 11.06
C GLY A 6 -29.30 23.74 9.66
N ARG A 7 -28.79 24.43 8.65
CA ARG A 7 -28.88 23.97 7.27
C ARG A 7 -28.17 22.63 7.22
N SER A 8 -28.94 21.58 7.01
CA SER A 8 -28.51 20.23 6.67
C SER A 8 -27.48 20.31 5.53
N ALA A 9 -26.20 20.23 5.88
CA ALA A 9 -25.06 20.25 4.96
C ALA A 9 -24.89 18.92 4.19
N ALA A 10 -25.98 18.19 3.94
CA ALA A 10 -25.99 16.89 3.30
C ALA A 10 -26.77 16.98 2.00
N SER A 11 -26.09 17.46 0.94
CA SER A 11 -26.39 17.26 -0.50
C SER A 11 -25.97 18.46 -1.35
N LYS A 12 -24.85 19.13 -1.04
CA LYS A 12 -24.11 19.82 -2.10
C LYS A 12 -23.38 18.74 -2.87
N LYS A 13 -23.74 18.53 -4.14
CA LYS A 13 -22.98 17.69 -5.07
C LYS A 13 -21.56 18.25 -5.08
N LEU A 14 -20.61 17.48 -4.57
CA LEU A 14 -19.22 17.91 -4.48
C LEU A 14 -18.74 18.27 -5.89
N THR A 15 -17.97 19.35 -5.98
CA THR A 15 -17.26 19.67 -7.21
C THR A 15 -16.21 18.58 -7.46
N LYS A 16 -15.85 18.32 -8.73
CA LYS A 16 -14.82 17.31 -9.07
C LYS A 16 -13.49 17.55 -8.34
N GLU A 17 -13.16 18.81 -8.07
CA GLU A 17 -11.98 19.19 -7.30
C GLU A 17 -12.10 18.75 -5.84
N GLU A 18 -13.23 19.01 -5.18
CA GLU A 18 -13.50 18.53 -3.82
C GLU A 18 -13.50 16.99 -3.75
N GLU A 19 -14.03 16.29 -4.75
CA GLU A 19 -13.99 14.82 -4.81
C GLU A 19 -12.55 14.29 -4.87
N ILE A 20 -11.68 14.90 -5.68
CA ILE A 20 -10.27 14.52 -5.80
C ILE A 20 -9.53 14.78 -4.49
N LEU A 21 -9.75 15.94 -3.87
CA LEU A 21 -9.15 16.28 -2.58
C LEU A 21 -9.60 15.30 -1.48
N LEU A 22 -10.89 14.98 -1.43
CA LEU A 22 -11.43 13.99 -0.49
C LEU A 22 -10.84 12.60 -0.73
N GLN A 23 -10.65 12.21 -1.98
CA GLN A 23 -9.99 10.95 -2.32
C GLN A 23 -8.53 10.93 -1.86
N ASP A 24 -7.82 12.06 -1.97
CA ASP A 24 -6.44 12.17 -1.49
C ASP A 24 -6.33 12.07 0.04
N PHE A 25 -7.36 12.49 0.78
CA PHE A 25 -7.45 12.29 2.23
C PHE A 25 -7.97 10.91 2.64
N SER A 26 -8.60 10.17 1.73
CA SER A 26 -9.11 8.84 2.01
C SER A 26 -7.99 7.78 1.96
N ARG A 27 -7.98 6.87 2.94
CA ARG A 27 -7.14 5.67 2.91
C ARG A 27 -7.67 4.59 1.96
N ASN A 28 -8.82 4.81 1.34
CA ASN A 28 -9.39 3.86 0.41
C ASN A 28 -8.56 3.79 -0.86
N VAL A 29 -8.17 2.58 -1.22
CA VAL A 29 -7.43 2.31 -2.44
C VAL A 29 -8.40 1.91 -3.56
N SER A 30 -8.07 2.26 -4.80
CA SER A 30 -8.85 1.83 -5.96
C SER A 30 -8.94 0.30 -6.03
N THR A 31 -10.01 -0.23 -6.64
CA THR A 31 -10.17 -1.68 -6.85
C THR A 31 -8.97 -2.30 -7.54
N ARG A 32 -8.37 -1.57 -8.50
CA ARG A 32 -7.15 -1.98 -9.20
C ARG A 32 -5.96 -2.12 -8.26
N SER A 33 -5.71 -1.13 -7.40
CA SER A 33 -4.62 -1.20 -6.44
C SER A 33 -4.88 -2.26 -5.36
N SER A 34 -6.13 -2.42 -4.93
CA SER A 34 -6.49 -3.48 -3.97
C SER A 34 -6.20 -4.87 -4.54
N ALA A 35 -6.59 -5.13 -5.79
CA ALA A 35 -6.29 -6.39 -6.46
C ALA A 35 -4.78 -6.64 -6.57
N LEU A 36 -4.01 -5.62 -6.95
CA LEU A 36 -2.54 -5.71 -6.98
C LEU A 36 -1.96 -6.00 -5.60
N PHE A 37 -2.51 -5.40 -4.56
CA PHE A 37 -2.06 -5.60 -3.18
C PHE A 37 -2.33 -7.02 -2.69
N TYR A 38 -3.55 -7.53 -2.81
CA TYR A 38 -3.85 -8.90 -2.39
C TYR A 38 -3.11 -9.94 -3.22
N GLY A 39 -2.98 -9.72 -4.54
CA GLY A 39 -2.20 -10.61 -5.41
C GLY A 39 -0.73 -10.68 -5.01
N ASN A 40 -0.06 -9.54 -4.83
CA ASN A 40 1.35 -9.51 -4.41
C ASN A 40 1.54 -9.99 -2.96
N ALA A 41 0.60 -9.65 -2.07
CA ALA A 41 0.63 -10.10 -0.69
C ALA A 41 0.54 -11.63 -0.60
N PHE A 42 -0.28 -12.26 -1.44
CA PHE A 42 -0.37 -13.71 -1.49
C PHE A 42 0.94 -14.34 -1.97
N VAL A 43 1.51 -13.84 -3.08
CA VAL A 43 2.78 -14.35 -3.61
C VAL A 43 3.89 -14.26 -2.56
N ILE A 44 4.05 -13.11 -1.87
CA ILE A 44 5.10 -12.97 -0.86
C ILE A 44 4.83 -13.81 0.39
N SER A 45 3.56 -14.00 0.79
CA SER A 45 3.19 -14.87 1.91
C SER A 45 3.44 -16.35 1.64
N THR A 46 3.54 -16.78 0.37
CA THR A 46 3.94 -18.16 0.02
C THR A 46 5.45 -18.39 0.08
N ALA A 47 6.29 -17.34 0.00
CA ALA A 47 7.74 -17.49 0.06
C ALA A 47 8.26 -18.17 1.36
N PRO A 48 7.73 -17.86 2.56
CA PRO A 48 8.06 -18.61 3.77
C PRO A 48 7.79 -20.11 3.67
N LEU A 49 6.74 -20.56 2.97
CA LEU A 49 6.41 -21.99 2.89
C LEU A 49 7.56 -22.75 2.25
N TRP A 50 8.11 -22.20 1.17
CA TRP A 50 9.27 -22.77 0.52
C TRP A 50 10.50 -22.77 1.44
N LEU A 51 10.74 -21.67 2.15
CA LEU A 51 11.86 -21.54 3.08
C LEU A 51 11.81 -22.60 4.19
N PHE A 52 10.66 -22.78 4.83
CA PHE A 52 10.52 -23.71 5.94
C PHE A 52 10.46 -25.17 5.50
N TRP A 53 9.89 -25.44 4.33
CA TRP A 53 9.91 -26.78 3.77
C TRP A 53 11.32 -27.18 3.34
N ARG A 54 12.01 -26.33 2.56
CA ARG A 54 13.26 -26.72 1.91
C ARG A 54 14.51 -26.51 2.76
N VAL A 55 14.56 -25.44 3.54
CA VAL A 55 15.76 -25.05 4.32
C VAL A 55 15.69 -25.60 5.74
N HIS A 56 14.57 -25.41 6.43
CA HIS A 56 14.38 -25.97 7.77
C HIS A 56 13.96 -27.44 7.77
N GLY A 57 13.65 -28.02 6.61
CA GLY A 57 13.31 -29.44 6.47
C GLY A 57 12.04 -29.85 7.22
N GLN A 58 11.09 -28.93 7.39
CA GLN A 58 9.85 -29.20 8.11
C GLN A 58 8.90 -30.07 7.28
N ASP A 59 8.25 -31.02 7.93
CA ASP A 59 7.20 -31.82 7.29
C ASP A 59 5.91 -31.01 7.15
N VAL A 60 5.53 -30.75 5.90
CA VAL A 60 4.32 -30.00 5.54
C VAL A 60 3.06 -30.73 6.02
N ASN A 61 3.05 -32.07 5.96
CA ASN A 61 1.84 -32.85 6.20
C ASN A 61 1.38 -32.77 7.67
N ASN A 62 2.34 -32.68 8.59
CA ASN A 62 2.05 -32.66 10.02
C ASN A 62 1.48 -31.31 10.49
N SER A 63 1.70 -30.22 9.75
CA SER A 63 1.37 -28.86 10.21
C SER A 63 0.76 -27.97 9.13
N LEU A 64 0.15 -28.59 8.12
CA LEU A 64 -0.49 -27.92 6.98
C LEU A 64 -1.52 -26.87 7.44
N LEU A 65 -2.34 -27.18 8.45
CA LEU A 65 -3.35 -26.24 8.94
C LEU A 65 -2.72 -24.95 9.47
N VAL A 66 -1.63 -25.06 10.23
CA VAL A 66 -0.89 -23.89 10.75
C VAL A 66 -0.32 -23.07 9.59
N TRP A 67 0.22 -23.74 8.58
CA TRP A 67 0.80 -23.08 7.41
C TRP A 67 -0.25 -22.29 6.63
N LEU A 68 -1.41 -22.88 6.38
CA LEU A 68 -2.52 -22.21 5.72
C LEU A 68 -3.04 -21.01 6.52
N VAL A 69 -3.28 -21.17 7.82
CA VAL A 69 -3.76 -20.08 8.68
C VAL A 69 -2.77 -18.91 8.69
N MET A 70 -1.47 -19.20 8.87
CA MET A 70 -0.45 -18.15 8.88
C MET A 70 -0.23 -17.49 7.52
N THR A 71 -0.38 -18.23 6.42
CA THR A 71 -0.34 -17.67 5.06
C THR A 71 -1.47 -16.66 4.88
N VAL A 72 -2.70 -17.04 5.22
CA VAL A 72 -3.87 -16.15 5.11
C VAL A 72 -3.71 -14.92 6.00
N LEU A 73 -3.29 -15.11 7.25
CA LEU A 73 -3.05 -14.01 8.19
C LEU A 73 -1.95 -13.06 7.67
N SER A 74 -0.84 -13.62 7.20
CA SER A 74 0.27 -12.87 6.63
C SER A 74 -0.17 -12.08 5.40
N THR A 75 -0.95 -12.69 4.50
CA THR A 75 -1.47 -12.02 3.31
C THR A 75 -2.37 -10.84 3.69
N TRP A 76 -3.22 -11.00 4.69
CA TRP A 76 -4.08 -9.93 5.18
C TRP A 76 -3.28 -8.77 5.80
N LEU A 77 -2.31 -9.07 6.67
CA LEU A 77 -1.44 -8.07 7.28
C LEU A 77 -0.58 -7.34 6.25
N MET A 78 -0.04 -8.06 5.27
CA MET A 78 0.79 -7.48 4.21
C MET A 78 -0.02 -6.58 3.28
N ALA A 79 -1.22 -7.01 2.87
CA ALA A 79 -2.12 -6.17 2.09
C ALA A 79 -2.55 -4.92 2.85
N PHE A 80 -2.75 -5.02 4.18
CA PHE A 80 -2.98 -3.87 5.05
C PHE A 80 -1.77 -2.93 5.06
N ALA A 81 -0.56 -3.46 5.17
CA ALA A 81 0.66 -2.67 5.19
C ALA A 81 0.90 -1.91 3.87
N TYR A 82 0.62 -2.54 2.73
CA TYR A 82 0.68 -1.88 1.43
C TYR A 82 -0.28 -0.69 1.34
N ARG A 83 -1.52 -0.85 1.82
CA ARG A 83 -2.53 0.24 1.81
C ARG A 83 -2.07 1.44 2.62
N ASN A 84 -1.57 1.22 3.83
CA ASN A 84 -1.12 2.32 4.69
C ASN A 84 0.12 3.01 4.10
N LEU A 85 1.10 2.24 3.65
CA LEU A 85 2.32 2.82 3.09
C LEU A 85 2.03 3.56 1.78
N LYS A 86 1.12 3.06 0.94
CA LYS A 86 0.66 3.78 -0.25
C LYS A 86 0.06 5.14 0.12
N PHE A 87 -0.81 5.18 1.13
CA PHE A 87 -1.44 6.43 1.57
C PHE A 87 -0.40 7.48 1.97
N ILE A 88 0.59 7.08 2.79
CA ILE A 88 1.67 7.97 3.25
C ILE A 88 2.55 8.42 2.08
N LEU A 89 2.96 7.50 1.20
CA LEU A 89 3.85 7.81 0.08
C LEU A 89 3.18 8.64 -1.02
N LYS A 90 1.88 8.43 -1.29
CA LYS A 90 1.17 9.11 -2.39
C LYS A 90 1.27 10.63 -2.27
N HIS A 91 1.05 11.18 -1.08
CA HIS A 91 1.12 12.63 -0.86
C HIS A 91 2.54 13.17 -1.11
N SER A 92 3.56 12.51 -0.55
CA SER A 92 4.96 12.93 -0.73
C SER A 92 5.42 12.84 -2.19
N ILE A 93 5.00 11.79 -2.90
CA ILE A 93 5.33 11.59 -4.31
C ILE A 93 4.64 12.63 -5.18
N ALA A 94 3.36 12.93 -4.93
CA ALA A 94 2.63 13.94 -5.68
C ALA A 94 3.34 15.30 -5.64
N GLN A 95 3.81 15.73 -4.46
CA GLN A 95 4.58 16.97 -4.31
C GLN A 95 5.89 16.95 -5.11
N LYS A 96 6.64 15.84 -5.05
CA LYS A 96 7.93 15.69 -5.75
C LYS A 96 7.80 15.59 -7.28
N ARG A 97 6.65 15.15 -7.79
CA ARG A 97 6.40 14.95 -9.24
C ARG A 97 5.71 16.12 -9.90
N GLU A 98 5.23 17.09 -9.13
CA GLU A 98 4.47 18.23 -9.63
C GLU A 98 5.21 19.05 -10.68
N GLU A 99 6.46 19.45 -10.41
CA GLU A 99 7.25 20.27 -11.34
C GLU A 99 7.54 19.53 -12.66
N GLY A 100 7.88 18.25 -12.57
CA GLY A 100 8.17 17.41 -13.74
C GLY A 100 6.96 17.23 -14.64
N VAL A 101 5.81 16.88 -14.05
CA VAL A 101 4.54 16.71 -14.76
C VAL A 101 4.06 18.03 -15.36
N THR A 102 4.17 19.14 -14.61
CA THR A 102 3.82 20.47 -15.09
C THR A 102 4.66 20.84 -16.31
N ARG A 103 5.97 20.63 -16.26
CA ARG A 103 6.89 20.90 -17.37
C ARG A 103 6.59 20.03 -18.60
N GLU A 104 6.26 18.77 -18.40
CA GLU A 104 5.88 17.84 -19.47
C GLU A 104 4.59 18.29 -20.18
N LEU A 105 3.54 18.59 -19.41
CA LEU A 105 2.26 19.03 -19.98
C LEU A 105 2.31 20.43 -20.57
N MET A 106 3.10 21.35 -20.00
CA MET A 106 3.36 22.65 -20.62
C MET A 106 4.03 22.51 -21.98
N ARG A 107 4.91 21.52 -22.16
CA ARG A 107 5.54 21.23 -23.46
C ARG A 107 4.55 20.60 -24.43
N LEU A 108 3.78 19.62 -23.98
CA LEU A 108 2.80 18.92 -24.83
C LEU A 108 1.70 19.85 -25.36
N TYR A 109 1.31 20.85 -24.56
CA TYR A 109 0.27 21.82 -24.93
C TYR A 109 0.83 23.22 -25.23
N ALA A 110 2.11 23.33 -25.58
CA ALA A 110 2.73 24.62 -25.93
C ALA A 110 2.11 25.21 -27.20
N ASP A 111 1.85 24.38 -28.21
CA ASP A 111 1.34 24.79 -29.52
C ASP A 111 -0.19 24.85 -29.58
N ASP A 112 -0.87 24.21 -28.64
CA ASP A 112 -2.33 24.17 -28.57
C ASP A 112 -2.92 25.45 -27.95
N LYS A 113 -3.02 26.51 -28.77
CA LYS A 113 -3.67 27.77 -28.38
C LYS A 113 -5.16 27.64 -28.03
N LYS A 114 -5.78 26.50 -28.34
CA LYS A 114 -7.21 26.23 -28.05
C LYS A 114 -7.45 25.77 -26.61
N ILE A 115 -6.42 25.38 -25.86
CA ILE A 115 -6.59 24.87 -24.50
C ILE A 115 -6.68 26.05 -23.53
N ASN A 116 -7.80 26.13 -22.82
CA ASN A 116 -7.99 27.11 -21.76
C ASN A 116 -7.05 26.82 -20.57
N LYS A 117 -6.60 27.85 -19.87
CA LYS A 117 -5.72 27.72 -18.69
C LYS A 117 -6.29 26.74 -17.65
N LYS A 118 -7.60 26.84 -17.39
CA LYS A 118 -8.29 25.95 -16.43
C LYS A 118 -8.22 24.47 -16.85
N GLU A 119 -8.44 24.17 -18.12
CA GLU A 119 -8.38 22.79 -18.63
C GLU A 119 -6.96 22.22 -18.53
N ARG A 120 -5.95 23.06 -18.78
CA ARG A 120 -4.54 22.68 -18.61
C ARG A 120 -4.23 22.31 -17.17
N ASP A 121 -4.65 23.14 -16.21
CA ASP A 121 -4.42 22.91 -14.78
C ASP A 121 -5.12 21.62 -14.30
N GLU A 122 -6.34 21.35 -14.78
CA GLU A 122 -7.05 20.09 -14.51
C GLU A 122 -6.29 18.87 -15.06
N ARG A 123 -5.73 18.95 -16.28
CA ARG A 123 -4.91 17.86 -16.86
C ARG A 123 -3.62 17.64 -16.08
N ILE A 124 -2.98 18.70 -15.59
CA ILE A 124 -1.80 18.62 -14.72
C ILE A 124 -2.13 17.90 -13.43
N LEU A 125 -3.23 18.28 -12.77
CA LEU A 125 -3.69 17.63 -11.56
C LEU A 125 -3.98 16.14 -11.79
N TRP A 126 -4.68 15.81 -12.88
CA TRP A 126 -4.96 14.41 -13.24
C TRP A 126 -3.69 13.59 -13.48
N LYS A 127 -2.75 14.12 -14.27
CA LYS A 127 -1.51 13.40 -14.58
C LYS A 127 -0.62 13.24 -13.35
N LYS A 128 -0.55 14.27 -12.50
CA LYS A 128 0.15 14.22 -11.21
C LYS A 128 -0.42 13.11 -10.31
N ASN A 129 -1.74 13.04 -10.20
CA ASN A 129 -2.40 12.01 -9.39
C ASN A 129 -2.24 10.60 -9.95
N GLU A 130 -2.27 10.42 -11.27
CA GLU A 130 -2.02 9.13 -11.92
C GLU A 130 -0.60 8.63 -11.66
N VAL A 131 0.40 9.48 -11.86
CA VAL A 131 1.82 9.13 -11.63
C VAL A 131 2.05 8.84 -10.14
N ALA A 132 1.53 9.68 -9.25
CA ALA A 132 1.66 9.47 -7.82
C ALA A 132 0.98 8.18 -7.35
N ASP A 133 -0.20 7.85 -7.88
CA ASP A 133 -0.91 6.61 -7.53
C ASP A 133 -0.14 5.36 -7.97
N TYR A 134 0.41 5.39 -9.19
CA TYR A 134 1.22 4.29 -9.73
C TYR A 134 2.53 4.10 -8.95
N GLU A 135 3.32 5.17 -8.78
CA GLU A 135 4.59 5.10 -8.05
C GLU A 135 4.36 4.70 -6.58
N ALA A 136 3.36 5.25 -5.90
CA ALA A 136 3.03 4.89 -4.52
C ALA A 136 2.60 3.43 -4.40
N THR A 137 1.84 2.90 -5.37
CA THR A 137 1.46 1.48 -5.41
C THR A 137 2.71 0.59 -5.56
N MET A 138 3.61 0.91 -6.49
CA MET A 138 4.81 0.10 -6.71
C MET A 138 5.79 0.17 -5.53
N LEU A 139 6.05 1.37 -5.00
CA LEU A 139 6.95 1.56 -3.86
C LEU A 139 6.40 0.94 -2.58
N SER A 140 5.08 1.03 -2.35
CA SER A 140 4.46 0.41 -1.18
C SER A 140 4.60 -1.12 -1.20
N ILE A 141 4.44 -1.76 -2.35
CA ILE A 141 4.67 -3.21 -2.50
C ILE A 141 6.15 -3.52 -2.26
N PHE A 142 7.05 -2.80 -2.92
CA PHE A 142 8.49 -3.06 -2.85
C PHE A 142 9.04 -2.93 -1.42
N PHE A 143 8.80 -1.81 -0.74
CA PHE A 143 9.37 -1.56 0.58
C PHE A 143 8.82 -2.51 1.65
N ASN A 144 7.51 -2.78 1.64
CA ASN A 144 6.93 -3.74 2.58
C ASN A 144 7.46 -5.17 2.31
N ASN A 145 7.61 -5.57 1.04
CA ASN A 145 8.18 -6.89 0.70
C ASN A 145 9.64 -7.03 1.12
N ALA A 146 10.46 -6.01 0.85
CA ALA A 146 11.86 -6.02 1.25
C ALA A 146 11.98 -6.12 2.78
N LEU A 147 11.21 -5.31 3.52
CA LEU A 147 11.20 -5.34 4.97
C LEU A 147 10.69 -6.69 5.51
N PHE A 148 9.64 -7.25 4.91
CA PHE A 148 9.08 -8.53 5.30
C PHE A 148 10.09 -9.66 5.13
N ILE A 149 10.70 -9.79 3.96
CA ILE A 149 11.70 -10.83 3.71
C ILE A 149 12.90 -10.66 4.62
N PHE A 150 13.39 -9.43 4.79
CA PHE A 150 14.49 -9.14 5.71
C PHE A 150 14.16 -9.58 7.14
N ALA A 151 13.02 -9.15 7.68
CA ALA A 151 12.59 -9.50 9.03
C ALA A 151 12.33 -11.01 9.18
N LEU A 152 11.70 -11.64 8.18
CA LEU A 152 11.43 -13.08 8.16
C LEU A 152 12.72 -13.89 8.23
N LEU A 153 13.70 -13.59 7.36
CA LEU A 153 14.99 -14.27 7.34
C LEU A 153 15.72 -14.06 8.67
N PHE A 154 15.78 -12.81 9.13
CA PHE A 154 16.45 -12.48 10.38
C PHE A 154 15.84 -13.20 11.58
N CYS A 155 14.51 -13.17 11.72
CA CYS A 155 13.80 -13.87 12.79
C CYS A 155 13.97 -15.39 12.70
N SER A 156 13.84 -15.96 11.51
CA SER A 156 13.84 -17.42 11.32
C SER A 156 15.21 -18.06 11.56
N PHE A 157 16.28 -17.43 11.08
CA PHE A 157 17.64 -17.97 11.18
C PHE A 157 18.37 -17.58 12.48
N PHE A 158 18.09 -16.40 13.06
CA PHE A 158 18.86 -15.90 14.20
C PHE A 158 18.08 -15.90 15.52
N PHE A 159 16.83 -15.41 15.53
CA PHE A 159 16.06 -15.27 16.78
C PHE A 159 15.37 -16.57 17.19
N PHE A 160 14.78 -17.29 16.24
CA PHE A 160 13.93 -18.44 16.51
C PHE A 160 14.53 -19.78 16.07
N SER A 161 15.80 -19.80 15.65
CA SER A 161 16.47 -21.01 15.16
C SER A 161 16.53 -22.15 16.19
N GLY A 162 16.55 -21.83 17.49
CA GLY A 162 16.52 -22.82 18.57
C GLY A 162 15.12 -23.32 18.96
N LEU A 163 14.04 -22.76 18.41
CA LEU A 163 12.67 -23.19 18.73
C LEU A 163 12.24 -24.39 17.87
N SER A 164 11.20 -25.10 18.31
CA SER A 164 10.57 -26.12 17.47
C SER A 164 10.11 -25.52 16.13
N GLY A 165 10.08 -26.34 15.09
CA GLY A 165 9.78 -25.87 13.73
C GLY A 165 8.49 -25.05 13.61
N ASN A 166 7.40 -25.52 14.23
CA ASN A 166 6.11 -24.82 14.20
C ASN A 166 6.15 -23.46 14.91
N PHE A 167 6.80 -23.39 16.07
CA PHE A 167 6.96 -22.13 16.80
C PHE A 167 7.84 -21.14 16.03
N ASN A 168 8.94 -21.60 15.42
CA ASN A 168 9.77 -20.75 14.55
C ASN A 168 8.95 -20.19 13.38
N TYR A 169 8.15 -21.03 12.72
CA TYR A 169 7.29 -20.62 11.60
C TYR A 169 6.26 -19.55 12.00
N ILE A 170 5.48 -19.82 13.05
CA ILE A 170 4.43 -18.90 13.54
C ILE A 170 5.05 -17.56 13.96
N MET A 171 6.10 -17.59 14.77
CA MET A 171 6.72 -16.38 15.32
C MET A 171 7.46 -15.58 14.25
N SER A 172 8.15 -16.24 13.32
CA SER A 172 8.87 -15.53 12.24
C SER A 172 7.91 -14.86 11.27
N ILE A 173 6.87 -15.57 10.81
CA ILE A 173 5.91 -15.02 9.84
C ILE A 173 4.99 -14.00 10.50
N GLY A 174 4.42 -14.36 11.65
CA GLY A 174 3.55 -13.48 12.42
C GLY A 174 4.29 -12.23 12.91
N GLY A 175 5.51 -12.41 13.41
CA GLY A 175 6.39 -11.31 13.83
C GLY A 175 6.78 -10.40 12.67
N ALA A 176 7.29 -10.96 11.56
CA ALA A 176 7.71 -10.16 10.41
C ALA A 176 6.52 -9.40 9.78
N SER A 177 5.39 -10.08 9.52
CA SER A 177 4.20 -9.44 8.96
C SER A 177 3.57 -8.43 9.92
N GLY A 178 3.57 -8.72 11.23
CA GLY A 178 3.10 -7.81 12.27
C GLY A 178 3.96 -6.55 12.37
N ILE A 179 5.30 -6.69 12.39
CA ILE A 179 6.23 -5.55 12.41
C ILE A 179 6.02 -4.67 11.17
N VAL A 180 5.91 -5.28 9.99
CA VAL A 180 5.67 -4.55 8.74
C VAL A 180 4.33 -3.80 8.79
N ALA A 181 3.26 -4.43 9.25
CA ALA A 181 1.95 -3.81 9.41
C ALA A 181 1.97 -2.64 10.41
N LEU A 182 2.63 -2.81 11.55
CA LEU A 182 2.76 -1.75 12.56
C LEU A 182 3.57 -0.57 12.03
N LEU A 183 4.72 -0.83 11.41
CA LEU A 183 5.58 0.22 10.85
C LEU A 183 4.90 0.96 9.70
N SER A 184 4.08 0.29 8.90
CA SER A 184 3.30 0.93 7.84
C SER A 184 2.28 1.96 8.35
N THR A 185 1.87 1.83 9.62
CA THR A 185 0.93 2.76 10.27
C THR A 185 1.66 3.95 10.90
N GLY A 186 3.00 3.92 10.96
CA GLY A 186 3.81 4.99 11.51
C GLY A 186 3.68 6.27 10.71
N ASN A 187 3.07 7.29 11.31
CA ASN A 187 3.09 8.66 10.83
C ASN A 187 4.43 9.29 11.23
N LYS A 188 5.37 9.43 10.30
CA LYS A 188 6.40 10.47 10.39
C LYS A 188 6.27 11.39 9.20
#